data_AF-A0AA96LEZ1-F1
#
_entry.id   AF-A0AA96LEZ1-F1
#
_cell.length_a   1.000
_cell.length_b   1.000
_cell.length_c   1.000
_cell.angle_alpha   90.00
_cell.angle_beta   90.00
_cell.angle_gamma   90.00
#
_symmetry.space_group_name_H-M   'P 1'
#
loop_
_entity.id
_entity.type
_entity.pdbx_description
1 polymer ?
#
loop_
_entity_poly.entity_id
_entity_poly.type
_entity_poly.pdbx_seq_one_letter_code
_entity_poly.pdbx_strand_id
1 'polypeptide(L)'
;MKRNGLTSCASLELLVSMLVEAQHKIHAKDLAEFKLNSRTIQWNIVELVDRERIRHSFHVDEVKHLEWFHVEPAEYSQRYRVGGRMELSLSRLPGDDMVVEPWAGGELLLPRSILNTRPVLTIPTSREHVLIQVRRQLLKWVPERSRDILPVSALY
;
A
#
# COMPACT_ATOMS: atom_id res chain seq x y z
N MET A 1 -13.16 -12.88 -22.56
CA MET A 1 -13.20 -13.39 -21.17
C MET A 1 -13.46 -12.21 -20.25
N LYS A 2 -14.63 -12.19 -19.59
CA LYS A 2 -15.00 -11.12 -18.65
C LYS A 2 -14.12 -11.27 -17.40
N ARG A 3 -13.32 -10.26 -17.06
CA ARG A 3 -12.65 -10.19 -15.75
C ARG A 3 -13.77 -10.10 -14.71
N ASN A 4 -14.02 -11.17 -13.97
CA ASN A 4 -14.84 -11.11 -12.77
C ASN A 4 -14.24 -9.99 -11.91
N GLY A 5 -15.02 -8.95 -11.66
CA GLY A 5 -14.58 -7.80 -10.86
C GLY A 5 -14.25 -8.28 -9.46
N LEU A 6 -12.96 -8.47 -9.18
CA LEU A 6 -12.44 -8.58 -7.83
C LEU A 6 -12.83 -7.28 -7.14
N THR A 7 -13.92 -7.34 -6.38
CA THR A 7 -14.46 -6.18 -5.71
C THR A 7 -13.60 -5.97 -4.49
N SER A 8 -12.85 -4.86 -4.45
CA SER A 8 -11.92 -4.57 -3.36
C SER A 8 -12.62 -4.68 -2.00
N CYS A 9 -12.00 -5.42 -1.09
CA CYS A 9 -12.51 -5.70 0.25
C CYS A 9 -11.84 -4.82 1.32
N ALA A 10 -10.73 -4.14 1.00
CA ALA A 10 -10.06 -3.22 1.90
C ALA A 10 -9.35 -2.08 1.15
N SER A 11 -9.11 -0.99 1.87
CA SER A 11 -8.15 0.07 1.49
C SER A 11 -7.02 0.10 2.51
N LEU A 12 -5.79 0.06 2.02
CA LEU A 12 -4.58 0.17 2.83
C LEU A 12 -3.90 1.51 2.55
N GLU A 13 -3.89 2.37 3.56
CA GLU A 13 -3.21 3.66 3.52
C GLU A 13 -1.87 3.56 4.23
N LEU A 14 -0.81 4.00 3.56
CA LEU A 14 0.56 3.95 4.05
C LEU A 14 1.19 5.34 4.03
N LEU A 15 1.75 5.74 5.16
CA LEU A 15 2.72 6.84 5.21
C LEU A 15 4.09 6.24 4.98
N VAL A 16 4.73 6.61 3.88
CA VAL A 16 5.96 5.97 3.39
C VAL A 16 7.10 6.97 3.31
N SER A 17 8.32 6.48 3.34
CA SER A 17 9.49 7.30 3.05
C SER A 17 10.53 6.52 2.26
N MET A 18 11.21 7.22 1.35
CA MET A 18 12.31 6.70 0.54
C MET A 18 13.57 7.52 0.79
N LEU A 19 14.73 6.88 0.73
CA LEU A 19 16.00 7.59 0.66
C LEU A 19 16.39 7.78 -0.80
N VAL A 20 16.72 9.01 -1.16
CA VAL A 20 17.20 9.36 -2.50
C VAL A 20 18.49 10.18 -2.40
N GLU A 21 19.31 10.08 -3.44
CA GLU A 21 20.54 10.86 -3.58
C GLU A 21 20.32 11.96 -4.61
N ALA A 22 20.48 13.21 -4.19
CA ALA A 22 20.25 14.38 -5.03
C ALA A 22 21.21 15.52 -4.64
N GLN A 23 21.55 16.37 -5.61
CA GLN A 23 22.39 17.54 -5.32
C GLN A 23 21.68 18.58 -4.44
N HIS A 24 20.36 18.71 -4.60
CA HIS A 24 19.54 19.70 -3.90
C HIS A 24 18.21 19.09 -3.44
N LYS A 25 17.65 19.66 -2.37
CA LYS A 25 16.35 19.28 -1.79
C LYS A 25 15.21 19.28 -2.83
N ILE A 26 15.23 20.26 -3.75
CA ILE A 26 14.19 20.39 -4.77
C ILE A 26 14.19 19.19 -5.72
N HIS A 27 15.38 18.73 -6.16
CA HIS A 27 15.54 17.57 -7.03
C HIS A 27 15.24 16.25 -6.32
N ALA A 28 15.34 16.19 -4.99
CA ALA A 28 15.07 14.96 -4.24
C ALA A 28 13.61 14.51 -4.38
N LYS A 29 12.65 15.45 -4.31
CA LYS A 29 11.23 15.12 -4.51
C LYS A 29 10.96 14.63 -5.92
N ASP A 30 11.48 15.33 -6.93
CA ASP A 30 11.29 14.96 -8.33
C ASP A 30 11.91 13.59 -8.64
N LEU A 31 13.06 13.29 -8.03
CA LEU A 31 13.71 11.99 -8.16
C LEU A 31 12.90 10.86 -7.50
N ALA A 32 12.27 11.12 -6.35
CA ALA A 32 11.39 10.15 -5.71
C ALA A 32 10.16 9.84 -6.57
N GLU A 33 9.52 10.87 -7.14
CA GLU A 33 8.39 10.73 -8.07
C GLU A 33 8.80 9.96 -9.34
N PHE A 34 9.98 10.26 -9.89
CA PHE A 34 10.51 9.57 -11.06
C PHE A 34 10.83 8.09 -10.79
N LYS A 35 11.35 7.76 -9.60
CA LYS A 35 11.67 6.39 -9.20
C LYS A 35 10.43 5.58 -8.86
N LEU A 36 9.46 6.19 -8.18
CA LEU A 36 8.26 5.52 -7.71
C LEU A 36 7.06 6.45 -7.80
N ASN A 37 6.21 6.16 -8.78
CA ASN A 37 4.89 6.74 -8.96
C ASN A 37 3.87 5.64 -9.28
N SER A 38 2.59 5.97 -9.19
CA SER A 38 1.47 5.03 -9.38
C SER A 38 1.51 4.28 -10.73
N ARG A 39 2.10 4.86 -11.77
CA ARG A 39 2.18 4.24 -13.11
C ARG A 39 3.32 3.24 -13.25
N THR A 40 4.35 3.39 -12.43
CA THR A 40 5.55 2.53 -12.48
C THR A 40 5.45 1.30 -11.59
N ILE A 41 4.58 1.32 -10.58
CA ILE A 41 4.43 0.25 -9.60
C ILE A 41 3.85 -1.01 -10.26
N GLN A 42 4.50 -2.15 -10.02
CA GLN A 42 4.08 -3.48 -10.45
C GLN A 42 3.80 -4.39 -9.27
N TRP A 43 3.18 -3.84 -8.23
CA TRP A 43 2.98 -4.54 -6.97
C TRP A 43 1.63 -5.27 -6.99
N ASN A 44 1.68 -6.59 -7.10
CA ASN A 44 0.47 -7.42 -7.30
C ASN A 44 -0.06 -8.05 -6.00
N ILE A 45 0.81 -8.33 -5.04
CA ILE A 45 0.47 -9.03 -3.80
C ILE A 45 1.12 -8.32 -2.62
N VAL A 46 0.33 -8.08 -1.57
CA VAL A 46 0.82 -7.60 -0.27
C VAL A 46 0.53 -8.63 0.81
N GLU A 47 1.53 -8.88 1.65
CA GLU A 47 1.38 -9.73 2.83
C GLU A 47 1.15 -8.84 4.06
N LEU A 48 0.11 -9.15 4.81
CA LEU A 48 -0.15 -8.60 6.13
C LEU A 48 -0.07 -9.71 7.18
N VAL A 49 0.19 -9.33 8.41
CA VAL A 49 0.39 -10.24 9.53
C VAL A 49 -0.57 -9.88 10.65
N ASP A 50 -1.22 -10.87 11.24
CA ASP A 50 -2.09 -10.67 12.39
C ASP A 50 -1.32 -10.74 13.72
N ARG A 51 -2.06 -10.71 14.84
CA ARG A 51 -1.50 -10.78 16.19
C ARG A 51 -0.85 -12.13 16.51
N GLU A 52 -1.29 -13.20 15.85
CA GLU A 52 -0.76 -14.57 16.00
C GLU A 52 0.45 -14.83 15.09
N ARG A 53 0.87 -13.81 14.32
CA ARG A 53 1.93 -13.87 13.32
C ARG A 53 1.58 -14.72 12.09
N ILE A 54 0.30 -14.97 11.86
CA ILE A 54 -0.17 -15.63 10.64
C ILE A 54 -0.15 -14.60 9.51
N ARG A 55 0.35 -15.03 8.34
CA ARG A 55 0.43 -14.20 7.14
C ARG A 55 -0.82 -14.35 6.30
N HIS A 56 -1.38 -13.21 5.91
CA HIS A 56 -2.56 -13.08 5.07
C HIS A 56 -2.14 -12.36 3.79
N SER A 57 -2.38 -12.98 2.64
CA SER A 57 -1.97 -12.44 1.35
C SER A 57 -3.16 -11.80 0.63
N PHE A 58 -2.97 -10.58 0.18
CA PHE A 58 -4.00 -9.82 -0.54
C PHE A 58 -3.51 -9.47 -1.93
N HIS A 59 -4.41 -9.54 -2.90
CA HIS A 59 -4.18 -8.98 -4.23
C HIS A 59 -4.28 -7.46 -4.13
N VAL A 60 -3.32 -6.76 -4.74
CA VAL A 60 -3.36 -5.31 -4.90
C VAL A 60 -4.07 -5.02 -6.20
N ASP A 61 -5.31 -4.54 -6.12
CA ASP A 61 -6.13 -4.27 -7.31
C ASP A 61 -5.66 -3.00 -8.02
N GLU A 62 -5.35 -1.96 -7.24
CA GLU A 62 -4.96 -0.65 -7.74
C GLU A 62 -4.13 0.11 -6.70
N VAL A 63 -3.15 0.88 -7.20
CA VAL A 63 -2.49 1.94 -6.43
C VAL A 63 -3.25 3.24 -6.69
N LYS A 64 -4.25 3.56 -5.86
CA LYS A 64 -5.14 4.70 -6.05
C LYS A 64 -4.43 6.04 -6.02
N HIS A 65 -3.52 6.21 -5.07
CA HIS A 65 -2.81 7.46 -4.85
C HIS A 65 -1.38 7.18 -4.42
N LEU A 66 -0.43 7.90 -4.98
CA LEU A 66 0.93 8.00 -4.46
C LEU A 66 1.38 9.45 -4.64
N GLU A 67 1.73 10.10 -3.54
CA GLU A 67 2.18 11.49 -3.56
C GLU A 67 3.32 11.72 -2.56
N TRP A 68 4.36 12.40 -3.02
CA TRP A 68 5.49 12.85 -2.22
C TRP A 68 5.33 14.31 -1.79
N PHE A 69 5.39 14.58 -0.49
CA PHE A 69 5.12 15.93 0.05
C PHE A 69 6.13 16.42 1.08
N HIS A 70 6.97 15.54 1.63
CA HIS A 70 7.95 15.93 2.65
C HIS A 70 9.37 15.59 2.20
N VAL A 71 10.33 16.48 2.44
CA VAL A 71 11.76 16.22 2.16
C VAL A 71 12.58 16.73 3.33
N GLU A 72 13.35 15.83 3.94
CA GLU A 72 14.30 16.14 5.01
C GLU A 72 15.71 15.70 4.61
N PRO A 73 16.77 16.44 4.99
CA PRO A 73 18.15 15.96 4.86
C PRO A 73 18.36 14.66 5.65
N ALA A 74 19.13 13.73 5.10
CA ALA A 74 19.63 12.59 5.83
C ALA A 74 21.06 12.87 6.37
N GLU A 75 21.59 11.97 7.19
CA GLU A 75 22.87 12.13 7.92
C GLU A 75 24.09 12.37 7.02
N TYR A 76 24.01 12.08 5.72
CA TYR A 76 25.09 12.25 4.75
C TYR A 76 24.77 13.36 3.75
N SER A 77 25.81 14.09 3.32
CA SER A 77 25.68 15.09 2.25
C SER A 77 25.00 14.46 1.03
N GLN A 78 24.10 15.24 0.40
CA GLN A 78 23.35 14.86 -0.81
C GLN A 78 22.37 13.69 -0.66
N ARG A 79 22.11 13.20 0.55
CA ARG A 79 21.02 12.25 0.80
C ARG A 79 19.83 12.94 1.42
N TYR A 80 18.65 12.60 0.91
CA TYR A 80 17.40 13.14 1.38
C TYR A 80 16.43 12.00 1.67
N ARG A 81 15.68 12.13 2.77
CA ARG A 81 14.53 11.29 3.01
C ARG A 81 13.29 12.01 2.49
N VAL A 82 12.62 11.37 1.54
CA VAL A 82 11.40 11.89 0.92
C VAL A 82 10.22 11.12 1.49
N GLY A 83 9.32 11.83 2.17
CA GLY A 83 8.09 11.30 2.74
C GLY A 83 6.90 11.48 1.80
N GLY A 84 6.03 10.49 1.76
CA GLY A 84 4.85 10.46 0.93
C GLY A 84 3.72 9.62 1.52
N ARG A 85 2.58 9.62 0.83
CA ARG A 85 1.41 8.80 1.16
C ARG A 85 1.08 7.92 -0.04
N MET A 86 0.79 6.66 0.25
CA MET A 86 0.36 5.67 -0.73
C MET A 86 -0.98 5.06 -0.28
N GLU A 87 -1.92 4.92 -1.19
CA GLU A 87 -3.20 4.22 -0.96
C GLU A 87 -3.35 3.07 -1.96
N LEU A 88 -3.65 1.89 -1.42
CA LEU A 88 -3.87 0.67 -2.18
C LEU A 88 -5.29 0.17 -1.97
N SER A 89 -5.96 -0.28 -3.03
CA SER A 89 -7.13 -1.15 -2.90
C SER A 89 -6.69 -2.61 -2.90
N LEU A 90 -7.26 -3.36 -1.97
CA LEU A 90 -6.93 -4.76 -1.77
C LEU A 90 -8.17 -5.63 -1.97
N SER A 91 -7.97 -6.79 -2.62
CA SER A 91 -8.93 -7.87 -2.68
C SER A 91 -8.33 -9.17 -2.14
N ARG A 92 -9.19 -10.14 -1.79
CA ARG A 92 -8.74 -11.46 -1.36
C ARG A 92 -8.19 -12.25 -2.55
N LEU A 93 -7.21 -13.12 -2.30
CA LEU A 93 -6.74 -14.05 -3.31
C LEU A 93 -7.83 -15.13 -3.57
N PRO A 94 -7.99 -15.59 -4.82
CA PRO A 94 -8.92 -16.67 -5.15
C PRO A 94 -8.53 -17.96 -4.42
N GLY A 95 -9.50 -18.63 -3.79
CA GLY A 95 -9.28 -19.90 -3.08
C GLY A 95 -8.79 -19.77 -1.64
N ASP A 96 -8.69 -18.55 -1.11
CA ASP A 96 -8.46 -18.33 0.31
C ASP A 96 -9.80 -18.40 1.06
N ASP A 97 -10.13 -19.60 1.55
CA ASP A 97 -11.33 -19.87 2.36
C ASP A 97 -11.20 -19.34 3.79
N MET A 98 -10.07 -18.71 4.15
CA MET A 98 -9.96 -18.04 5.43
C MET A 98 -10.95 -16.89 5.48
N VAL A 99 -11.99 -17.08 6.30
CA VAL A 99 -12.93 -16.04 6.72
C VAL A 99 -12.14 -15.05 7.59
N VAL A 100 -11.32 -14.21 6.98
CA VAL A 100 -10.80 -12.99 7.61
C VAL A 100 -11.97 -12.01 7.61
N GLU A 101 -12.96 -12.31 8.43
CA GLU A 101 -14.04 -11.38 8.71
C GLU A 101 -13.43 -10.12 9.34
N PRO A 102 -13.86 -8.93 8.92
CA PRO A 102 -13.27 -7.65 9.34
C PRO A 102 -13.36 -7.38 10.84
N TRP A 103 -14.07 -8.22 11.60
CA TRP A 103 -14.34 -8.06 13.04
C TRP A 103 -13.75 -9.17 13.92
N ALA A 104 -13.32 -10.30 13.35
CA ALA A 104 -12.77 -11.43 14.12
C ALA A 104 -11.23 -11.46 14.11
N GLY A 105 -10.61 -11.04 13.01
CA GLY A 105 -9.15 -10.90 12.90
C GLY A 105 -8.71 -9.55 13.45
N GLY A 106 -7.84 -9.54 14.46
CA GLY A 106 -7.25 -8.32 15.00
C GLY A 106 -6.53 -7.45 13.94
N GLU A 107 -5.96 -6.34 14.37
CA GLU A 107 -5.25 -5.39 13.50
C GLU A 107 -4.21 -6.12 12.62
N LEU A 108 -4.42 -6.11 11.30
CA LEU A 108 -3.47 -6.64 10.31
C LEU A 108 -2.40 -5.59 10.03
N LEU A 109 -1.13 -5.99 10.17
CA LEU A 109 0.02 -5.10 10.07
C LEU A 109 1.00 -5.62 9.02
N LEU A 110 1.67 -4.71 8.30
CA LEU A 110 2.80 -5.11 7.46
C LEU A 110 3.90 -5.78 8.31
N PRO A 111 4.53 -6.85 7.78
CA PRO A 111 5.57 -7.57 8.49
C PRO A 111 6.75 -6.63 8.80
N ARG A 112 7.17 -6.63 10.07
CA ARG A 112 8.35 -5.89 10.50
C ARG A 112 9.59 -6.73 10.25
N SER A 113 10.69 -6.07 9.87
CA SER A 113 11.99 -6.73 9.81
C SER A 113 12.51 -7.00 11.22
N ILE A 114 13.28 -8.07 11.40
CA ILE A 114 14.00 -8.34 12.66
C ILE A 114 15.01 -7.21 12.94
N LEU A 115 15.54 -6.58 11.88
CA LEU A 115 16.57 -5.55 11.96
C LEU A 115 16.02 -4.13 12.13
N ASN A 116 14.72 -3.93 11.94
CA ASN A 116 14.12 -2.60 11.96
C ASN A 116 12.71 -2.64 12.55
N THR A 117 12.45 -1.75 13.51
CA THR A 117 11.12 -1.63 14.13
C THR A 117 10.04 -1.17 13.15
N ARG A 118 10.44 -0.60 12.01
CA ARG A 118 9.54 -0.14 10.94
C ARG A 118 9.60 -1.09 9.74
N PRO A 119 8.44 -1.48 9.16
CA PRO A 119 8.40 -2.29 7.95
C PRO A 119 9.16 -1.61 6.80
N VAL A 120 9.85 -2.41 6.00
CA VAL A 120 10.47 -1.99 4.75
C VAL A 120 9.87 -2.84 3.65
N LEU A 121 9.35 -2.20 2.61
CA LEU A 121 8.74 -2.84 1.46
C LEU A 121 9.67 -2.71 0.27
N THR A 122 9.80 -3.81 -0.46
CA THR A 122 10.48 -3.82 -1.76
C THR A 122 9.40 -3.74 -2.82
N ILE A 123 9.27 -2.58 -3.45
CA ILE A 123 8.24 -2.33 -4.45
C ILE A 123 8.83 -2.61 -5.83
N PRO A 124 8.35 -3.65 -6.54
CA PRO A 124 8.73 -3.85 -7.93
C PRO A 124 8.21 -2.69 -8.78
N THR A 125 9.06 -2.15 -9.64
CA THR A 125 8.68 -1.17 -10.66
C THR A 125 9.13 -1.67 -12.03
N SER A 126 8.68 -1.01 -13.09
CA SER A 126 9.10 -1.31 -14.46
C SER A 126 10.60 -1.12 -14.75
N ARG A 127 11.38 -0.54 -13.83
CA ARG A 127 12.81 -0.26 -14.00
C ARG A 127 13.67 -1.00 -13.00
N GLU A 128 13.40 -0.79 -11.72
CA GLU A 128 14.15 -1.35 -10.60
C GLU A 128 13.25 -1.61 -9.39
N HIS A 129 13.73 -2.41 -8.44
CA HIS A 129 13.05 -2.55 -7.16
C HIS A 129 13.35 -1.34 -6.29
N VAL A 130 12.31 -0.73 -5.74
CA VAL A 130 12.43 0.46 -4.90
C VAL A 130 12.13 0.10 -3.45
N LEU A 131 13.05 0.42 -2.55
CA LEU A 131 12.87 0.22 -1.12
C LEU A 131 12.14 1.43 -0.51
N ILE A 132 11.00 1.17 0.12
CA ILE A 132 10.29 2.18 0.90
C ILE A 132 10.14 1.73 2.35
N GLN A 133 10.31 2.66 3.27
CA GLN A 133 10.08 2.43 4.69
C GLN A 133 8.69 2.91 5.07
N VAL A 134 7.90 2.06 5.72
CA VAL A 134 6.56 2.41 6.20
C VAL A 134 6.67 3.05 7.57
N ARG A 135 6.19 4.28 7.67
CA ARG A 135 6.15 5.07 8.91
C ARG A 135 4.87 4.86 9.69
N ARG A 136 3.76 4.73 8.97
CA ARG A 136 2.42 4.48 9.51
C ARG A 136 1.62 3.68 8.50
N GLN A 137 0.72 2.87 8.99
CA GLN A 137 -0.28 2.17 8.18
C GLN A 137 -1.66 2.35 8.78
N LEU A 138 -2.67 2.27 7.93
CA LEU A 138 -4.07 2.23 8.31
C LEU A 138 -4.80 1.33 7.32
N LEU A 139 -5.33 0.22 7.82
CA LEU A 139 -6.17 -0.68 7.03
C LEU A 139 -7.65 -0.37 7.31
N LYS A 140 -8.42 -0.16 6.26
CA LYS A 140 -9.87 0.08 6.31
C LYS A 140 -10.58 -1.02 5.54
N TRP A 141 -11.43 -1.78 6.21
CA TRP A 141 -12.26 -2.79 5.56
C TRP A 141 -13.47 -2.14 4.87
N VAL A 142 -13.76 -2.55 3.65
CA VAL A 142 -14.95 -2.15 2.93
C VAL A 142 -16.05 -3.18 3.25
N PRO A 143 -17.11 -2.80 3.97
CA PRO A 143 -18.17 -3.74 4.31
C PRO A 143 -18.89 -4.22 3.06
N GLU A 144 -19.23 -5.50 3.03
CA GLU A 144 -19.86 -6.17 1.88
C GLU A 144 -21.27 -5.61 1.58
N ARG A 145 -21.92 -4.95 2.55
CA ARG A 145 -23.30 -4.46 2.49
C ARG A 145 -23.54 -3.23 1.62
N SER A 146 -22.52 -2.64 1.02
CA SER A 146 -22.70 -1.52 0.08
C SER A 146 -23.05 -1.97 -1.35
N ARG A 147 -23.20 -3.29 -1.59
CA ARG A 147 -23.28 -3.86 -2.94
C ARG A 147 -24.68 -3.89 -3.57
N ASP A 148 -25.77 -3.72 -2.81
CA ASP A 148 -27.13 -3.80 -3.36
C ASP A 148 -28.11 -2.82 -2.68
N ILE A 149 -28.01 -1.53 -2.99
CA ILE A 149 -29.18 -0.64 -2.86
C ILE A 149 -29.40 0.01 -4.22
N LEU A 150 -30.16 -0.69 -5.07
CA LEU A 150 -30.90 0.01 -6.12
C LEU A 150 -31.78 1.06 -5.42
N PRO A 151 -31.77 2.32 -5.87
CA PRO A 151 -32.67 3.32 -5.30
C PRO A 151 -34.12 2.84 -5.50
N VAL A 152 -34.91 2.91 -4.43
CA VAL A 152 -36.33 2.49 -4.37
C VAL A 152 -37.21 3.19 -5.43
N SER A 153 -36.69 4.21 -6.11
CA SER A 153 -37.29 4.88 -7.26
C SER A 153 -37.39 4.03 -8.54
N ALA A 154 -36.95 2.77 -8.54
CA ALA A 154 -37.09 1.85 -9.68
C ALA A 154 -38.27 0.85 -9.52
N LEU A 155 -39.10 0.99 -8.47
CA LEU A 155 -40.26 0.12 -8.22
C LEU A 155 -41.62 0.84 -8.23
N TYR A 156 -41.69 2.07 -8.73
CA TYR A 156 -42.94 2.79 -9.00
C TYR A 156 -42.89 3.48 -10.37
#